data_AF-A0A553KUU5-F1
#
_entry.id   AF-A0A553KUU5-F1
#
_cell.length_a   1.000
_cell.length_b   1.000
_cell.length_c   1.000
_cell.angle_alpha   90.00
_cell.angle_beta   90.00
_cell.angle_gamma   90.00
#
_symmetry.space_group_name_H-M   'P 1'
#
loop_
_entity.id
_entity.type
_entity.pdbx_description
1 polymer ?
#
loop_
_entity_poly.entity_id
_entity_poly.type
_entity_poly.pdbx_seq_one_letter_code
_entity_poly.pdbx_strand_id
1 'polypeptide(L)'
;ERRHTLPILANLLITKNGSDVSFLSTDLELQITTRADFGVGGDQVATTVAARKLLDILRAMPDGQVTLSLADKRLTVQSGKSRFALQTLAADEFPTVAQAKDFGATLTVPQKSFRQLLGMVHFAMAQQDIRYYLNGMLLVVDGDQLMAVATDGHRLAFSSMKLEGGT
;
A
#
# COMPACT_ATOMS: atom_id res chain seq x y z
N GLU A 1 6.25 13.82 -16.70
CA GLU A 1 4.96 13.72 -17.42
C GLU A 1 3.85 13.58 -16.39
N ARG A 2 2.93 14.54 -16.29
CA ARG A 2 1.81 14.42 -15.34
C ARG A 2 0.81 13.44 -15.95
N ARG A 3 0.92 12.14 -15.60
CA ARG A 3 -0.16 11.17 -15.85
C ARG A 3 -1.47 11.84 -15.38
N HIS A 4 -2.44 11.96 -16.29
CA HIS A 4 -3.79 12.35 -15.94
C HIS A 4 -4.38 11.25 -15.05
N THR A 5 -4.07 11.28 -13.76
CA THR A 5 -4.61 10.35 -12.78
C THR A 5 -6.04 10.74 -12.48
N LEU A 6 -6.96 9.78 -12.48
CA LEU A 6 -8.33 9.97 -11.99
C LEU A 6 -8.27 10.63 -10.60
N PRO A 7 -8.98 11.74 -10.34
CA PRO A 7 -8.88 12.47 -9.08
C PRO A 7 -9.08 11.60 -7.83
N ILE A 8 -9.92 10.56 -7.93
CA ILE A 8 -10.18 9.60 -6.86
C ILE A 8 -8.96 8.77 -6.45
N LEU A 9 -7.95 8.62 -7.31
CA LEU A 9 -6.68 7.94 -6.98
C LEU A 9 -5.83 8.74 -5.97
N ALA A 10 -6.16 10.03 -5.75
CA ALA A 10 -5.58 10.82 -4.66
C ALA A 10 -6.29 10.59 -3.31
N ASN A 11 -7.37 9.79 -3.29
CA ASN A 11 -8.07 9.40 -2.09
C ASN A 11 -7.55 8.08 -1.52
N LEU A 12 -7.77 7.87 -0.23
CA LEU A 12 -7.81 6.54 0.38
C LEU A 12 -9.23 6.00 0.30
N LEU A 13 -9.39 4.74 -0.08
CA LEU A 13 -10.59 3.96 0.22
C LEU A 13 -10.51 3.52 1.68
N ILE A 14 -11.53 3.88 2.47
CA ILE A 14 -11.68 3.46 3.86
C ILE A 14 -12.86 2.50 3.92
N THR A 15 -12.64 1.29 4.42
CA THR A 15 -13.70 0.31 4.67
C THR A 15 -13.71 -0.07 6.12
N LYS A 16 -14.87 0.00 6.76
CA LYS A 16 -15.10 -0.47 8.12
C LYS A 16 -16.01 -1.70 8.07
N ASN A 17 -15.61 -2.76 8.77
CA ASN A 17 -16.44 -3.93 9.03
C ASN A 17 -16.38 -4.27 10.52
N GLY A 18 -17.35 -3.80 11.29
CA GLY A 18 -17.28 -3.86 12.74
C GLY A 18 -16.11 -3.04 13.27
N SER A 19 -15.16 -3.70 13.94
CA SER A 19 -13.96 -3.07 14.49
C SER A 19 -12.77 -3.04 13.51
N ASP A 20 -12.75 -3.92 12.51
CA ASP A 20 -11.74 -3.94 11.45
C ASP A 20 -11.94 -2.77 10.49
N VAL A 21 -10.92 -1.91 10.39
CA VAL A 21 -10.90 -0.81 9.44
C VAL A 21 -9.70 -0.96 8.52
N SER A 22 -9.96 -0.94 7.21
CA SER A 22 -8.92 -0.99 6.19
C SER A 22 -8.79 0.36 5.47
N PHE A 23 -7.54 0.69 5.11
CA PHE A 23 -7.19 1.80 4.26
C PHE A 23 -6.49 1.26 3.02
N LEU A 24 -7.02 1.59 1.85
CA LEU A 24 -6.51 1.13 0.57
C LEU A 24 -6.18 2.34 -0.32
N SER A 25 -5.00 2.30 -0.94
CA SER A 25 -4.56 3.25 -1.96
C SER A 25 -4.06 2.48 -3.18
N THR A 26 -4.26 3.02 -4.38
CA THR A 26 -3.72 2.43 -5.61
C THR A 26 -3.41 3.51 -6.65
N ASP A 27 -2.46 3.22 -7.54
CA ASP A 27 -2.23 3.95 -8.79
C ASP A 27 -2.64 3.13 -10.04
N LEU A 28 -3.44 2.08 -9.83
CA LEU A 28 -3.89 1.05 -10.80
C LEU A 28 -2.83 -0.01 -11.15
N GLU A 29 -1.56 0.19 -10.81
CA GLU A 29 -0.49 -0.80 -11.02
C GLU A 29 -0.11 -1.47 -9.69
N LEU A 30 -0.01 -0.67 -8.63
CA LEU A 30 0.27 -1.10 -7.27
C LEU A 30 -0.91 -0.78 -6.35
N GLN A 31 -1.18 -1.68 -5.42
CA GLN A 31 -2.18 -1.48 -4.38
C GLN A 31 -1.54 -1.74 -3.01
N ILE A 32 -1.76 -0.81 -2.08
CA ILE A 32 -1.30 -0.93 -0.70
C ILE A 32 -2.55 -0.92 0.19
N THR A 33 -2.64 -1.91 1.07
CA THR A 33 -3.70 -2.00 2.07
C THR A 33 -3.08 -2.13 3.45
N THR A 34 -3.57 -1.34 4.40
CA THR A 34 -3.28 -1.50 5.83
C THR A 34 -4.59 -1.66 6.59
N ARG A 35 -4.54 -2.35 7.73
CA ARG A 35 -5.68 -2.61 8.60
C ARG A 35 -5.35 -2.24 10.02
N ALA A 36 -6.36 -1.78 10.76
CA ALA A 36 -6.27 -1.53 12.18
C ALA A 36 -7.62 -1.80 12.85
N ASP A 37 -7.56 -2.20 14.11
CA ASP A 37 -8.72 -2.53 14.92
C ASP A 37 -9.13 -1.32 15.77
N PHE A 38 -10.03 -0.49 15.24
CA PHE A 38 -10.52 0.71 15.93
C PHE A 38 -11.95 1.13 15.55
N GLY A 39 -12.63 0.36 14.70
CA GLY A 39 -14.02 0.62 14.34
C GLY A 39 -14.95 0.47 15.55
N VAL A 40 -15.98 1.31 15.60
CA VAL A 40 -17.00 1.30 16.66
C VAL A 40 -18.33 0.84 16.08
N GLY A 41 -19.04 -0.03 16.80
CA GLY A 41 -20.31 -0.61 16.34
C GLY A 41 -20.12 -1.78 15.36
N GLY A 42 -21.23 -2.40 14.96
CA GLY A 42 -21.24 -3.60 14.09
C GLY A 42 -21.57 -3.32 12.62
N ASP A 43 -21.75 -2.06 12.26
CA ASP A 43 -22.09 -1.61 10.90
C ASP A 43 -20.91 -1.76 9.92
N GLN A 44 -21.27 -1.98 8.65
CA GLN A 44 -20.37 -2.01 7.51
C GLN A 44 -20.51 -0.74 6.69
N VAL A 45 -19.41 -0.03 6.50
CA VAL A 45 -19.39 1.28 5.83
C VAL A 45 -18.15 1.42 4.98
N ALA A 46 -18.28 2.02 3.80
CA ALA A 46 -17.15 2.34 2.94
C ALA A 46 -17.27 3.77 2.40
N THR A 47 -16.14 4.45 2.29
CA THR A 47 -16.06 5.81 1.72
C THR A 47 -14.66 6.09 1.21
N THR A 48 -14.50 7.15 0.42
CA THR A 48 -13.16 7.63 0.06
C THR A 48 -12.87 9.01 0.65
N VAL A 49 -11.62 9.33 0.91
CA VAL A 49 -11.21 10.66 1.40
C VAL A 49 -9.84 11.05 0.88
N ALA A 50 -9.65 12.34 0.57
CA ALA A 50 -8.37 12.86 0.09
C ALA A 50 -7.22 12.55 1.07
N ALA A 51 -6.29 11.67 0.63
CA ALA A 51 -5.26 11.08 1.48
C ALA A 51 -4.36 12.15 2.10
N ARG A 52 -3.90 13.08 1.27
CA ARG A 52 -3.01 14.16 1.68
C ARG A 52 -3.68 15.09 2.71
N LYS A 53 -4.94 15.48 2.47
CA LYS A 53 -5.69 16.34 3.39
C LYS A 53 -5.91 15.65 4.73
N LEU A 54 -6.29 14.37 4.74
CA LEU A 54 -6.45 13.61 5.98
C LEU A 54 -5.14 13.55 6.76
N LEU A 55 -4.02 13.23 6.09
CA LEU A 55 -2.70 13.17 6.73
C LEU A 55 -2.27 14.53 7.31
N ASP A 56 -2.44 15.61 6.56
CA ASP A 56 -2.06 16.95 7.00
C ASP A 56 -2.93 17.39 8.19
N ILE A 57 -4.23 17.04 8.21
CA ILE A 57 -5.12 17.26 9.36
C ILE A 57 -4.62 16.47 10.58
N LEU A 58 -4.37 15.17 10.44
CA LEU A 58 -3.94 14.32 11.55
C LEU A 58 -2.60 14.80 12.15
N ARG A 59 -1.68 15.32 11.33
CA ARG A 59 -0.40 15.89 11.79
C ARG A 59 -0.54 17.23 12.52
N ALA A 60 -1.57 18.01 12.19
CA ALA A 60 -1.82 19.31 12.80
C ALA A 60 -2.71 19.23 14.05
N MET A 61 -3.31 18.07 14.31
CA MET A 61 -4.15 17.85 15.48
C MET A 61 -3.30 17.73 16.76
N PRO A 62 -3.83 18.17 17.91
CA PRO A 62 -3.19 17.95 19.19
C PRO A 62 -3.16 16.44 19.52
N ASP A 63 -2.17 16.03 20.30
CA ASP A 63 -2.09 14.67 20.83
C ASP A 63 -3.38 14.31 21.58
N GLY A 64 -3.92 13.13 21.30
CA GLY A 64 -5.15 12.65 21.92
C GLY A 64 -5.93 11.69 21.03
N GLN A 65 -7.10 11.26 21.54
CA GLN A 65 -7.97 10.37 20.81
C GLN A 65 -8.62 11.07 19.61
N VAL A 66 -8.41 10.51 18.42
CA VAL A 66 -9.05 10.96 17.18
C VAL A 66 -10.29 10.12 16.93
N THR A 67 -11.41 10.79 16.65
CA THR A 67 -12.67 10.16 16.23
C THR A 67 -12.92 10.48 14.76
N LEU A 68 -13.29 9.44 14.01
CA LEU A 68 -13.75 9.54 12.63
C LEU A 68 -15.25 9.23 12.58
N SER A 69 -16.05 10.10 11.97
CA SER A 69 -17.49 9.89 11.84
C SER A 69 -17.97 10.27 10.45
N LEU A 70 -18.67 9.34 9.79
CA LEU A 70 -19.20 9.54 8.44
C LEU A 70 -20.70 9.85 8.52
N ALA A 71 -21.10 10.98 7.96
CA ALA A 71 -22.51 11.35 7.76
C ALA A 71 -22.63 12.17 6.48
N ASP A 72 -23.68 11.94 5.69
CA ASP A 72 -24.01 12.73 4.49
C ASP A 72 -22.83 12.99 3.54
N LYS A 73 -22.06 11.94 3.19
CA LYS A 73 -20.85 12.03 2.34
C LYS A 73 -19.78 12.97 2.89
N ARG A 74 -19.72 13.13 4.21
CA ARG A 74 -18.75 13.97 4.89
C ARG A 74 -18.09 13.19 6.03
N LEU A 75 -16.77 13.04 5.94
CA LEU A 75 -15.96 12.47 7.02
C LEU A 75 -15.59 13.59 7.99
N THR A 76 -16.10 13.51 9.21
CA THR A 76 -15.70 14.38 10.31
C THR A 76 -14.50 13.77 11.03
N VAL A 77 -13.43 14.55 11.20
CA VAL A 77 -12.24 14.20 11.98
C VAL A 77 -12.22 15.10 13.21
N GLN A 78 -12.25 14.52 14.41
CA GLN A 78 -12.34 15.27 15.67
C GLN A 78 -11.32 14.78 16.71
N SER A 79 -10.70 15.71 17.43
CA SER A 79 -9.93 15.45 18.66
C SER A 79 -10.08 16.64 19.60
N GLY A 80 -10.56 16.39 20.81
CA GLY A 80 -10.89 17.45 21.77
C GLY A 80 -11.82 18.51 21.15
N LYS A 81 -11.31 19.76 21.07
CA LYS A 81 -12.03 20.91 20.50
C LYS A 81 -11.81 21.09 18.98
N SER A 82 -10.84 20.39 18.40
CA SER A 82 -10.51 20.48 16.97
C SER A 82 -11.47 19.61 16.17
N ARG A 83 -12.08 20.18 15.12
CA ARG A 83 -13.02 19.49 14.25
C ARG A 83 -12.81 19.90 12.79
N PHE A 84 -12.60 18.91 11.93
CA PHE A 84 -12.46 19.07 10.50
C PHE A 84 -13.52 18.25 9.77
N ALA A 85 -13.96 18.73 8.62
CA ALA A 85 -14.92 18.04 7.78
C ALA A 85 -14.35 17.89 6.37
N LEU A 86 -14.26 16.66 5.88
CA LEU A 86 -13.73 16.31 4.57
C LEU A 86 -14.87 15.80 3.70
N GLN A 87 -15.00 16.35 2.51
CA GLN A 87 -15.89 15.80 1.48
C GLN A 87 -15.37 14.43 1.04
N THR A 88 -16.28 13.48 0.86
CA THR A 88 -15.97 12.13 0.41
C THR A 88 -16.49 11.87 -0.99
N LEU A 89 -15.85 10.98 -1.73
CA LEU A 89 -16.44 10.37 -2.92
C LEU A 89 -16.94 8.97 -2.59
N ALA A 90 -17.89 8.47 -3.38
CA ALA A 90 -18.49 7.17 -3.17
C ALA A 90 -17.44 6.05 -3.34
N ALA A 91 -17.55 5.00 -2.54
CA ALA A 91 -16.55 3.91 -2.50
C ALA A 91 -16.56 3.04 -3.76
N ASP A 92 -17.73 2.91 -4.40
CA ASP A 92 -17.95 2.18 -5.65
C ASP A 92 -17.30 2.85 -6.87
N GLU A 93 -17.00 4.14 -6.79
CA GLU A 93 -16.20 4.85 -7.80
C GLU A 93 -14.69 4.55 -7.66
N PHE A 94 -14.24 4.00 -6.53
CA PHE A 94 -12.82 3.74 -6.28
C PHE A 94 -12.36 2.49 -7.04
N PRO A 95 -11.34 2.59 -7.91
CA PRO A 95 -10.87 1.44 -8.67
C PRO A 95 -10.11 0.48 -7.76
N THR A 96 -10.45 -0.81 -7.82
CA THR A 96 -9.73 -1.87 -7.10
C THR A 96 -8.99 -2.75 -8.09
N VAL A 97 -7.74 -3.10 -7.77
CA VAL A 97 -6.96 -4.04 -8.56
C VAL A 97 -7.38 -5.47 -8.19
N ALA A 98 -7.60 -6.32 -9.19
CA ALA A 98 -7.96 -7.71 -8.96
C ALA A 98 -6.81 -8.43 -8.23
N GLN A 99 -7.11 -9.01 -7.07
CA GLN A 99 -6.16 -9.87 -6.38
C GLN A 99 -6.15 -11.24 -7.03
N ALA A 100 -4.95 -11.82 -7.22
CA ALA A 100 -4.84 -13.21 -7.63
C ALA A 100 -5.47 -14.11 -6.55
N LYS A 101 -6.24 -15.11 -6.98
CA LYS A 101 -6.87 -16.07 -6.07
C LYS A 101 -5.86 -17.06 -5.47
N ASP A 102 -4.76 -17.29 -6.19
CA ASP A 102 -3.67 -18.18 -5.82
C ASP A 102 -2.36 -17.56 -6.32
N PHE A 103 -1.33 -17.60 -5.50
CA PHE A 103 -0.01 -17.05 -5.78
C PHE A 103 1.02 -18.16 -6.08
N GLY A 104 0.63 -19.44 -6.06
CA GLY A 104 1.46 -20.59 -6.42
C GLY A 104 2.59 -20.93 -5.44
N ALA A 105 3.07 -19.95 -4.67
CA ALA A 105 4.05 -20.10 -3.59
C ALA A 105 3.84 -19.00 -2.54
N THR A 106 4.16 -19.32 -1.27
CA THR A 106 4.16 -18.35 -0.16
C THR A 106 5.48 -18.46 0.59
N LEU A 107 6.06 -17.32 0.98
CA LEU A 107 7.36 -17.25 1.63
C LEU A 107 7.23 -16.38 2.88
N THR A 108 7.83 -16.81 3.99
CA THR A 108 7.97 -15.98 5.20
C THR A 108 9.43 -15.61 5.36
N VAL A 109 9.73 -14.30 5.38
CA VAL A 109 11.09 -13.78 5.49
C VAL A 109 11.17 -12.61 6.48
N PRO A 110 12.30 -12.44 7.20
CA PRO A 110 12.51 -11.25 8.01
C PRO A 110 12.52 -9.98 7.14
N GLN A 111 11.69 -8.99 7.49
CA GLN A 111 11.55 -7.73 6.75
C GLN A 111 12.90 -7.04 6.51
N LYS A 112 13.77 -7.02 7.53
CA LYS A 112 15.10 -6.41 7.46
C LYS A 112 15.98 -7.09 6.41
N SER A 113 16.01 -8.42 6.42
CA SER A 113 16.81 -9.23 5.49
C SER A 113 16.29 -9.08 4.05
N PHE A 114 14.97 -9.12 3.85
CA PHE A 114 14.38 -8.92 2.54
C PHE A 114 14.65 -7.52 1.98
N ARG A 115 14.50 -6.47 2.80
CA ARG A 115 14.85 -5.09 2.41
C ARG A 115 16.33 -4.98 2.02
N GLN A 116 17.22 -5.62 2.78
CA GLN A 116 18.65 -5.64 2.47
C GLN A 116 18.91 -6.34 1.13
N LEU A 117 18.32 -7.52 0.91
CA LEU A 117 18.43 -8.26 -0.35
C LEU A 117 18.04 -7.40 -1.56
N LEU A 118 16.87 -6.75 -1.52
CA LEU A 118 16.42 -5.86 -2.59
C LEU A 118 17.40 -4.69 -2.81
N GLY A 119 17.88 -4.08 -1.72
CA GLY A 119 18.84 -2.98 -1.77
C GLY A 119 20.20 -3.34 -2.38
N MET A 120 20.64 -4.60 -2.22
CA MET A 120 21.92 -5.07 -2.77
C MET A 120 21.93 -5.18 -4.30
N VAL A 121 20.77 -5.29 -4.94
CA VAL A 121 20.70 -5.50 -6.40
C VAL A 121 19.94 -4.41 -7.16
N HIS A 122 19.07 -3.65 -6.48
CA HIS A 122 18.21 -2.63 -7.12
C HIS A 122 18.97 -1.66 -8.04
N PHE A 123 20.19 -1.27 -7.69
CA PHE A 123 20.98 -0.30 -8.48
C PHE A 123 21.30 -0.79 -9.90
N ALA A 124 21.24 -2.09 -10.16
CA ALA A 124 21.50 -2.68 -11.47
C ALA A 124 20.23 -2.82 -12.32
N MET A 125 19.04 -2.46 -11.83
CA MET A 125 17.82 -2.45 -12.65
C MET A 125 17.89 -1.36 -13.71
N ALA A 126 17.37 -1.65 -14.91
CA ALA A 126 17.25 -0.64 -15.95
C ALA A 126 16.17 0.40 -15.57
N GLN A 127 16.34 1.62 -16.08
CA GLN A 127 15.37 2.69 -15.90
C GLN A 127 14.66 2.97 -17.22
N GLN A 128 13.41 2.53 -17.33
CA GLN A 128 12.57 2.76 -18.51
C GLN A 128 13.19 2.22 -19.82
N ASP A 129 13.86 1.07 -19.75
CA ASP A 129 14.40 0.38 -20.93
C ASP A 129 13.25 -0.24 -21.75
N ILE A 130 13.45 -0.29 -23.07
CA ILE A 130 12.50 -0.92 -24.01
C ILE A 130 12.33 -2.42 -23.75
N ARG A 131 13.34 -3.06 -23.17
CA ARG A 131 13.30 -4.44 -22.70
C ARG A 131 12.67 -4.45 -21.31
N TYR A 132 11.33 -4.50 -21.27
CA TYR A 132 10.56 -4.38 -20.02
C TYR A 132 10.99 -5.35 -18.91
N TYR A 133 11.50 -6.52 -19.25
CA TYR A 133 12.01 -7.50 -18.29
C TYR A 133 13.27 -7.04 -17.52
N LEU A 134 13.94 -5.97 -17.97
CA LEU A 134 15.07 -5.35 -17.28
C LEU A 134 14.64 -4.22 -16.32
N ASN A 135 13.40 -3.75 -16.41
CA ASN A 135 12.84 -2.72 -15.52
C ASN A 135 12.37 -3.30 -14.17
N GLY A 136 12.59 -4.61 -13.95
CA GLY A 136 12.21 -5.34 -12.75
C GLY A 136 13.40 -6.03 -12.09
N MET A 137 13.10 -6.74 -11.00
CA MET A 137 14.03 -7.63 -10.32
C MET A 137 13.51 -9.05 -10.42
N LEU A 138 14.38 -10.00 -10.75
CA LEU A 138 14.05 -11.41 -10.69
C LEU A 138 14.26 -11.92 -9.27
N LEU A 139 13.23 -12.52 -8.69
CA LEU A 139 13.32 -13.27 -7.44
C LEU A 139 13.23 -14.77 -7.76
N VAL A 140 14.19 -15.55 -7.27
CA VAL A 140 14.23 -17.00 -7.43
C VAL A 140 14.31 -17.66 -6.07
N VAL A 141 13.46 -18.65 -5.84
CA VAL A 141 13.57 -19.56 -4.70
C VAL A 141 14.26 -20.82 -5.18
N ASP A 142 15.40 -21.15 -4.59
CA ASP A 142 16.15 -22.38 -4.88
C ASP A 142 16.58 -23.01 -3.56
N GLY A 143 16.03 -24.18 -3.25
CA GLY A 143 16.24 -24.87 -1.98
C GLY A 143 15.89 -23.98 -0.77
N ASP A 144 16.90 -23.68 0.04
CA ASP A 144 16.79 -22.85 1.25
C ASP A 144 17.22 -21.39 1.02
N GLN A 145 17.24 -20.92 -0.23
CA GLN A 145 17.66 -19.57 -0.57
C GLN A 145 16.60 -18.80 -1.35
N LEU A 146 16.51 -17.51 -1.02
CA LEU A 146 15.88 -16.50 -1.87
C LEU A 146 16.98 -15.68 -2.54
N MET A 147 17.01 -15.73 -3.86
CA MET A 147 17.95 -15.06 -4.73
C MET A 147 17.29 -13.86 -5.39
N ALA A 148 18.01 -12.75 -5.49
CA ALA A 148 17.59 -11.56 -6.19
C ALA A 148 18.61 -11.21 -7.29
N VAL A 149 18.12 -10.95 -8.50
CA VAL A 149 18.95 -10.57 -9.67
C VAL A 149 18.35 -9.34 -10.33
N ALA A 150 19.21 -8.38 -10.67
CA ALA A 150 18.85 -7.25 -11.52
C ALA A 150 19.99 -6.94 -12.51
N THR A 151 19.63 -6.46 -13.70
CA THR A 151 20.59 -6.06 -14.73
C THR A 151 19.99 -5.03 -15.68
N ASP A 152 20.85 -4.15 -16.20
CA ASP A 152 20.53 -3.14 -17.22
C ASP A 152 21.12 -3.50 -18.60
N GLY A 153 21.71 -4.70 -18.71
CA GLY A 153 22.44 -5.18 -19.89
C GLY A 153 23.90 -4.75 -19.95
N HIS A 154 24.35 -3.84 -19.09
CA HIS A 154 25.75 -3.44 -18.96
C HIS A 154 26.40 -4.00 -17.70
N ARG A 155 25.62 -4.12 -16.62
CA ARG A 155 26.03 -4.69 -15.34
C ARG A 155 24.95 -5.60 -14.80
N LEU A 156 25.36 -6.50 -13.93
CA LEU A 156 24.48 -7.42 -13.23
C LEU A 156 24.82 -7.37 -11.74
N ALA A 157 23.78 -7.33 -10.91
CA ALA A 157 23.90 -7.50 -9.47
C ALA A 157 23.13 -8.75 -9.06
N PHE A 158 23.74 -9.50 -8.15
CA PHE A 158 23.19 -10.72 -7.57
C PHE A 158 23.41 -10.69 -6.05
N SER A 159 22.39 -11.10 -5.32
CA SER A 159 22.48 -11.31 -3.88
C SER A 159 21.52 -12.43 -3.48
N SER A 160 21.81 -13.12 -2.39
CA SER A 160 20.92 -14.13 -1.83
C SER A 160 20.82 -13.99 -0.31
N MET A 161 19.72 -14.51 0.23
CA MET A 161 19.52 -14.71 1.65
C MET A 161 18.99 -16.11 1.92
N LYS A 162 19.32 -16.65 3.09
CA LYS A 162 18.78 -17.92 3.55
C LYS A 162 17.31 -17.75 3.97
N LEU A 163 16.46 -18.71 3.61
CA LEU A 163 15.09 -18.85 4.10
C LEU A 163 15.10 -19.64 5.40
N GLU A 164 14.41 -19.15 6.43
CA GLU A 164 14.37 -19.78 7.76
C GLU A 164 13.21 -20.78 7.93
N GLY A 165 12.52 -21.16 6.84
CA GLY A 165 11.43 -22.15 6.85
C GLY A 165 11.22 -22.74 5.46
N GLY A 166 10.89 -24.04 5.40
CA GLY A 166 10.57 -24.75 4.17
C GLY A 166 9.35 -24.16 3.47
N THR A 167 9.29 -24.41 2.16
CA THR A 167 8.20 -24.03 1.25
C THR A 167 6.83 -24.47 1.72
#